data_AF-A0A420DM38-F1
#
_entry.id   AF-A0A420DM38-F1
#
_cell.length_a   1.000
_cell.length_b   1.000
_cell.length_c   1.000
_cell.angle_alpha   90.00
_cell.angle_beta   90.00
_cell.angle_gamma   90.00
#
_symmetry.space_group_name_H-M   'P 1'
#
loop_
_entity.id
_entity.type
_entity.pdbx_description
1 polymer ?
#
loop_
_entity_poly.entity_id
_entity_poly.type
_entity_poly.pdbx_seq_one_letter_code
_entity_poly.pdbx_strand_id
1 'polypeptide(L)'
;MQNLKQHIIFKIATLALVFALLTPSVVKFWHLFEHHKHEVCLGEYQDHLHTLDIDCDFYKFKLNTPFTFSDFDFVLFSTEDNHQINTSQYSFLSNYQKLHFSLRAPPYNS
;
A
#
# COMPACT_ATOMS: atom_id res chain seq x y z
N MET A 1 -29.16 21.87 46.88
CA MET A 1 -27.85 21.17 46.82
C MET A 1 -27.83 19.97 45.86
N GLN A 2 -28.93 19.21 45.67
CA GLN A 2 -28.98 18.07 44.73
C GLN A 2 -28.73 18.45 43.26
N ASN A 3 -29.33 19.54 42.76
CA ASN A 3 -29.13 19.99 41.38
C ASN A 3 -27.65 20.32 41.06
N LEU A 4 -26.93 20.95 42.00
CA LEU A 4 -25.50 21.26 41.82
C LEU A 4 -24.65 19.98 41.72
N LYS A 5 -24.94 18.96 42.54
CA LYS A 5 -24.26 17.66 42.46
C LYS A 5 -24.53 16.97 41.12
N GLN A 6 -25.76 17.00 40.63
CA GLN A 6 -26.13 16.42 39.34
C GLN A 6 -25.42 17.10 38.17
N HIS A 7 -25.33 18.44 38.17
CA HIS A 7 -24.58 19.17 37.13
C HIS A 7 -23.09 18.85 37.14
N ILE A 8 -22.49 18.69 38.32
CA ILE A 8 -21.07 18.32 38.45
C ILE A 8 -20.85 16.90 37.90
N ILE A 9 -21.69 15.94 38.30
CA ILE A 9 -21.61 14.56 37.82
C ILE A 9 -21.77 14.51 36.30
N PHE A 10 -22.73 15.25 35.75
CA PHE A 10 -22.96 15.32 34.31
C PHE A 10 -21.72 15.85 33.57
N LYS A 11 -21.12 16.95 34.05
CA LYS A 11 -19.89 17.51 33.46
C LYS A 11 -18.73 16.51 33.49
N ILE A 12 -18.54 15.81 34.61
CA ILE A 12 -17.49 14.80 34.74
C ILE A 12 -17.74 13.65 33.77
N ALA A 13 -18.98 13.15 33.69
CA ALA A 13 -19.35 12.08 32.76
C ALA A 13 -19.13 12.48 31.30
N THR A 14 -19.50 13.71 30.92
CA THR A 14 -19.24 14.22 29.55
C THR A 14 -17.75 14.32 29.26
N LEU A 15 -16.95 14.77 30.23
CA LEU A 15 -15.50 14.88 30.06
C LEU A 15 -14.86 13.49 29.91
N ALA A 16 -15.28 12.54 30.75
CA ALA A 16 -14.84 11.15 30.68
C ALA A 16 -15.19 10.49 29.33
N LEU A 17 -16.40 10.76 28.81
CA LEU A 17 -16.82 10.28 27.49
C LEU A 17 -15.93 10.86 26.38
N VAL A 18 -15.63 12.15 26.42
CA VAL A 18 -14.75 12.80 25.45
C VAL A 18 -13.35 12.19 25.49
N PHE A 19 -12.78 11.99 26.69
CA PHE A 19 -11.48 11.33 26.82
C PHE A 19 -11.50 9.90 26.31
N ALA A 20 -12.54 9.12 26.63
CA ALA A 20 -12.67 7.74 26.15
C ALA A 20 -12.71 7.67 24.62
N LEU A 21 -13.42 8.61 23.96
CA LEU A 21 -13.51 8.68 22.50
C LEU A 21 -12.21 9.17 21.83
N LEU A 22 -11.48 10.09 22.47
CA LEU A 22 -10.26 10.68 21.89
C LEU A 22 -8.99 9.85 22.14
N THR A 23 -8.93 9.11 23.25
CA THR A 23 -7.77 8.27 23.63
C THR A 23 -7.24 7.40 22.47
N PRO A 24 -8.07 6.61 21.75
CA PRO A 24 -7.56 5.78 20.66
C PRO A 24 -6.92 6.60 19.52
N SER A 25 -7.43 7.79 19.21
CA SER A 25 -6.85 8.66 18.17
C SER A 25 -5.50 9.24 18.61
N VAL A 26 -5.37 9.62 19.88
CA VAL A 26 -4.11 10.14 20.43
C VAL A 26 -3.03 9.06 20.47
N VAL A 27 -3.38 7.84 20.90
CA VAL A 27 -2.46 6.70 20.91
C VAL A 27 -1.98 6.37 19.48
N LYS A 28 -2.90 6.33 18.51
CA LYS A 28 -2.54 6.14 17.10
C LYS A 28 -1.61 7.24 16.58
N PHE A 29 -1.91 8.51 16.91
CA PHE A 29 -1.09 9.63 16.49
C PHE A 29 0.32 9.56 17.07
N TRP A 30 0.46 9.20 18.35
CA TRP A 30 1.75 9.02 18.99
C TRP A 30 2.56 7.87 18.37
N HIS A 31 1.89 6.76 18.07
CA HIS A 31 2.49 5.59 17.43
C HIS A 31 3.05 5.91 16.03
N LEU A 32 2.54 6.91 15.31
CA LEU A 32 3.11 7.35 14.03
C LEU A 32 4.55 7.90 14.16
N PHE A 33 4.90 8.43 15.34
CA PHE A 33 6.24 8.97 15.61
C PHE A 33 7.15 7.95 16.30
N GLU A 34 6.60 6.80 16.70
CA GLU A 34 7.37 5.69 17.20
C GLU A 34 8.15 5.08 16.02
N HIS A 35 9.47 5.03 16.16
CA HIS A 35 10.35 4.57 15.09
C HIS A 35 10.29 3.04 15.03
N HIS A 36 9.27 2.51 14.38
CA HIS A 36 9.27 1.11 14.00
C HIS A 36 10.41 0.90 13.01
N LYS A 37 11.32 -0.02 13.35
CA LYS A 37 12.35 -0.47 12.43
C LYS A 37 11.64 -1.13 11.26
N HIS A 38 11.41 -0.38 10.20
CA HIS A 38 11.01 -0.95 8.93
C HIS A 38 12.20 -1.76 8.45
N GLU A 39 12.15 -3.07 8.62
CA GLU A 39 13.14 -3.96 8.03
C GLU A 39 13.00 -3.83 6.51
N VAL A 40 13.94 -3.13 5.89
CA VAL A 40 13.99 -2.98 4.44
C VAL A 40 14.31 -4.34 3.87
N CYS A 41 13.35 -4.96 3.17
CA CYS A 41 13.56 -6.23 2.50
C CYS A 41 14.57 -6.04 1.36
N LEU A 42 15.78 -6.59 1.54
CA LEU A 42 16.87 -6.51 0.57
C LEU A 42 16.87 -7.67 -0.45
N GLY A 43 15.81 -8.49 -0.45
CA GLY A 43 15.58 -9.52 -1.47
C GLY A 43 16.42 -10.79 -1.31
N GLU A 44 17.06 -11.01 -0.15
CA GLU A 44 17.65 -12.32 0.14
C GLU A 44 16.54 -13.34 0.40
N TYR A 45 16.74 -14.55 -0.13
CA TYR A 45 15.80 -15.68 -0.06
C TYR A 45 15.82 -16.30 1.35
N GLN A 46 15.59 -15.48 2.37
CA GLN A 46 15.37 -15.93 3.73
C GLN A 46 13.86 -15.92 3.93
N ASP A 47 13.30 -17.05 4.36
CA ASP A 47 11.88 -17.19 4.67
C ASP A 47 11.54 -16.21 5.80
N HIS A 48 11.21 -14.97 5.43
CA HIS A 48 10.61 -14.01 6.34
C HIS A 48 9.17 -14.47 6.56
N LEU A 49 8.99 -15.51 7.37
CA LEU A 49 7.79 -15.62 8.18
C LEU A 49 7.73 -14.30 8.93
N HIS A 50 6.82 -13.39 8.54
CA HIS A 50 6.56 -12.13 9.23
C HIS A 50 6.64 -12.42 10.73
N THR A 51 7.73 -11.99 11.34
CA THR A 51 8.02 -12.27 12.74
C THR A 51 6.94 -11.54 13.48
N LEU A 52 6.03 -12.30 14.11
CA LEU A 52 4.78 -11.84 14.76
C LEU A 52 4.73 -10.32 14.82
N ASP A 53 4.12 -9.73 13.80
CA ASP A 53 4.09 -8.30 13.65
C ASP A 53 3.40 -7.75 14.90
N ILE A 54 4.19 -7.15 15.79
CA ILE A 54 3.66 -6.40 16.92
C ILE A 54 3.10 -5.07 16.43
N ASP A 55 3.03 -4.85 15.10
CA ASP A 55 2.23 -3.81 14.50
C ASP A 55 0.81 -3.92 15.05
N CYS A 56 0.53 -2.92 15.87
CA CYS A 56 -0.77 -2.68 16.44
C CYS A 56 -1.75 -2.49 15.29
N ASP A 57 -2.46 -3.57 14.93
CA ASP A 57 -3.62 -3.59 14.03
C ASP A 57 -4.74 -2.69 14.59
N PHE A 58 -4.55 -1.38 14.51
CA PHE A 58 -5.53 -0.37 14.89
C PHE A 58 -6.71 -0.29 13.91
N TYR A 59 -6.65 -1.09 12.84
CA TYR A 59 -7.58 -1.15 11.72
C TYR A 59 -8.37 -2.47 11.66
N LYS A 60 -8.51 -3.21 12.78
CA LYS A 60 -9.37 -4.41 12.82
C LYS A 60 -10.85 -4.12 12.51
N PHE A 61 -11.29 -2.87 12.67
CA PHE A 61 -12.64 -2.43 12.37
C PHE A 61 -12.60 -1.42 11.22
N LYS A 62 -12.86 -1.89 10.01
CA LYS A 62 -13.00 -1.04 8.83
C LYS A 62 -14.38 -0.35 8.88
N LEU A 63 -14.42 0.89 9.39
CA LEU A 63 -15.66 1.67 9.48
C LEU A 63 -16.23 2.05 8.11
N ASN A 64 -15.39 2.08 7.07
CA ASN A 64 -15.81 2.32 5.69
C ASN A 64 -15.97 1.00 4.94
N THR A 65 -17.09 0.84 4.23
CA THR A 65 -17.19 -0.19 3.19
C THR A 65 -16.16 0.12 2.10
N PRO A 66 -15.34 -0.85 1.68
CA PRO A 66 -14.50 -0.65 0.50
C PRO A 66 -15.41 -0.33 -0.68
N PHE A 67 -15.22 0.83 -1.29
CA PHE A 67 -15.81 1.13 -2.59
C PHE A 67 -15.03 0.32 -3.63
N THR A 68 -15.60 -0.79 -4.06
CA THR A 68 -15.10 -1.57 -5.19
C THR A 68 -15.78 -1.07 -6.45
N PHE A 69 -15.02 -0.65 -7.45
CA PHE A 69 -15.55 -0.50 -8.80
C PHE A 69 -16.06 -1.89 -9.23
N SER A 70 -17.35 -1.98 -9.59
CA SER A 70 -17.85 -3.18 -10.24
C SER A 70 -17.09 -3.33 -11.56
N ASP A 71 -16.62 -4.53 -11.87
CA ASP A 71 -16.03 -4.81 -13.18
C ASP A 71 -17.02 -4.34 -14.26
N PHE A 72 -16.65 -3.30 -14.99
CA PHE A 72 -17.43 -2.86 -16.12
C PHE A 72 -17.16 -3.86 -17.23
N ASP A 73 -18.19 -4.56 -17.67
CA ASP A 73 -18.11 -5.43 -18.83
C ASP A 73 -18.00 -4.52 -20.07
N PHE A 74 -16.77 -4.24 -20.50
CA PHE A 74 -16.52 -3.44 -21.70
C PHE A 74 -16.16 -4.38 -22.85
N VAL A 75 -16.90 -4.24 -23.94
CA VAL A 75 -16.56 -4.93 -25.19
C VAL A 75 -15.45 -4.13 -25.85
N LEU A 76 -14.23 -4.67 -25.81
CA LEU A 76 -13.14 -4.20 -26.67
C LEU A 76 -13.56 -4.43 -28.13
N PHE A 77 -13.80 -3.34 -28.85
CA PHE A 77 -13.99 -3.42 -30.29
C PHE A 77 -12.71 -3.97 -30.92
N SER A 78 -12.80 -5.17 -31.50
CA SER A 78 -11.73 -5.71 -32.33
C SER A 78 -11.59 -4.83 -33.56
N THR A 79 -10.55 -4.01 -33.61
CA THR A 79 -10.13 -3.38 -34.86
C THR A 79 -9.69 -4.52 -35.78
N GLU A 80 -10.35 -4.67 -36.92
CA GLU A 80 -9.76 -5.45 -38.00
C GLU A 80 -8.56 -4.68 -38.53
N ASP A 81 -7.38 -5.28 -38.41
CA ASP A 81 -6.19 -4.76 -39.05
C ASP A 81 -6.37 -4.85 -40.57
N ASN A 82 -6.89 -3.78 -41.17
CA ASN A 82 -7.05 -3.67 -42.63
C ASN A 82 -5.71 -3.41 -43.36
N HIS A 83 -4.59 -3.65 -42.69
CA HIS A 83 -3.27 -3.46 -43.24
C HIS A 83 -2.54 -4.80 -43.23
N GLN A 84 -1.85 -5.10 -44.33
CA GLN A 84 -0.91 -6.20 -44.34
C GLN A 84 0.31 -5.80 -43.51
N ILE A 85 0.68 -6.63 -42.54
CA ILE A 85 1.97 -6.50 -41.86
C ILE A 85 3.03 -6.77 -42.91
N ASN A 86 3.65 -5.69 -43.41
CA ASN A 86 4.82 -5.80 -44.25
C ASN A 86 5.96 -6.26 -43.32
N THR A 87 6.16 -7.57 -43.18
CA THR A 87 7.35 -8.12 -42.55
C THR A 87 8.52 -7.48 -43.29
N SER A 88 9.22 -6.60 -42.58
CA SER A 88 10.15 -5.63 -43.14
C SER A 88 10.83 -6.10 -44.43
N GLN A 89 10.77 -5.30 -45.49
CA GLN A 89 11.60 -5.51 -46.70
C GLN A 89 13.11 -5.39 -46.41
N TYR A 90 13.48 -5.27 -45.14
CA TYR A 90 14.82 -5.06 -44.66
C TYR A 90 15.48 -6.39 -44.35
N SER A 91 16.27 -6.88 -45.29
CA SER A 91 17.18 -8.00 -45.07
C SER A 91 18.46 -7.46 -44.44
N PHE A 92 18.71 -7.75 -43.17
CA PHE A 92 20.00 -7.45 -42.56
C PHE A 92 21.08 -8.29 -43.26
N LEU A 93 22.09 -7.63 -43.85
CA LEU A 93 23.26 -8.31 -44.43
C LEU A 93 24.09 -9.07 -43.38
N SER A 94 23.90 -8.75 -42.10
CA SER A 94 24.56 -9.43 -40.98
C SER A 94 23.67 -9.41 -39.75
N ASN A 95 23.69 -10.51 -39.00
CA ASN A 95 23.07 -10.60 -37.68
C ASN A 95 23.85 -9.78 -36.62
N TYR A 96 25.04 -9.29 -36.95
CA TYR A 96 25.85 -8.48 -36.05
C TYR A 96 25.38 -7.02 -36.08
N GLN A 97 24.76 -6.59 -34.98
CA GLN A 97 24.45 -5.19 -34.74
C GLN A 97 25.37 -4.66 -33.63
N LYS A 98 26.24 -3.70 -33.97
CA LYS A 98 27.09 -3.03 -32.98
C LYS A 98 26.19 -2.19 -32.05
N LEU A 99 26.20 -2.52 -30.76
CA LEU A 99 25.49 -1.76 -29.74
C LEU A 99 26.11 -0.36 -29.60
N HIS A 100 25.27 0.66 -29.39
CA HIS A 100 25.72 2.03 -29.14
C HIS A 100 26.20 2.25 -27.69
N PHE A 101 26.17 1.20 -26.87
CA PHE A 101 26.59 1.20 -25.48
C PHE A 101 27.47 -0.02 -25.19
N SER A 102 28.27 0.06 -24.14
CA SER A 102 29.04 -1.07 -23.63
C SER A 102 28.15 -1.92 -22.71
N LEU A 103 28.18 -3.25 -22.88
CA LEU A 103 27.52 -4.17 -21.96
C LEU A 103 28.21 -4.08 -20.59
N ARG A 104 27.41 -3.99 -19.53
CA ARG A 104 27.94 -4.06 -18.16
C ARG A 104 28.45 -5.47 -17.89
N ALA A 105 29.43 -5.59 -17.00
CA ALA A 105 29.93 -6.89 -16.55
C ALA A 105 28.77 -7.74 -16.00
N PRO A 106 28.81 -9.07 -16.20
CA PRO A 106 27.79 -9.95 -15.67
C PRO A 106 27.66 -9.77 -14.14
N PRO A 107 26.44 -9.89 -13.59
CA PRO A 107 26.24 -9.74 -12.15
C PRO A 107 27.14 -10.74 -11.41
N TYR A 108 27.82 -10.24 -10.38
CA TYR A 108 28.64 -11.09 -9.52
C TYR A 108 27.69 -12.04 -8.79
N ASN A 109 27.80 -13.34 -9.07
CA ASN A 109 27.05 -14.35 -8.35
C ASN A 109 27.72 -14.52 -6.99
N SER A 110 27.12 -13.96 -5.94
CA SER A 110 27.41 -14.28 -4.53
C SER A 110 26.69 -15.54 -4.11
#